data_AF-A0A327YWN4-F1
#
_entry.id   AF-A0A327YWN4-F1
#
_cell.length_a   1.000
_cell.length_b   1.000
_cell.length_c   1.000
_cell.angle_alpha   90.00
_cell.angle_beta   90.00
_cell.angle_gamma   90.00
#
_symmetry.space_group_name_H-M   'P 1'
#
loop_
_entity.id
_entity.type
_entity.pdbx_description
1 polymer ?
#
loop_
_entity_poly.entity_id
_entity_poly.type
_entity_poly.pdbx_seq_one_letter_code
_entity_poly.pdbx_strand_id
1 'polypeptide(L)'
;MQKRLGAEAAAKNLLFDNRIIDQDRELLIFEPSTQLLPANIETYSLLELNNPELTDLFGDYGFISEQGRAYLYQETVIAFAVVDGDATEIDMALLQYEEYLIAKEHCNNETIYFMDKTYEGLIKKVAAAYDINIRIFDLDK
;
A
#
# COMPACT_ATOMS: atom_id res chain seq x y z
N MET A 1 2.96 5.50 -4.57
CA MET A 1 1.75 5.33 -3.74
C MET A 1 1.20 6.68 -3.30
N GLN A 2 -0.12 6.82 -3.24
CA GLN A 2 -0.83 7.99 -2.73
C GLN A 2 -1.85 7.55 -1.67
N LYS A 3 -1.95 8.27 -0.55
CA LYS A 3 -2.91 7.95 0.52
C LYS A 3 -4.31 8.39 0.15
N ARG A 4 -5.29 7.52 0.40
CA ARG A 4 -6.72 7.72 0.17
C ARG A 4 -7.52 7.27 1.39
N LEU A 5 -8.78 7.68 1.44
CA LEU A 5 -9.75 7.20 2.41
C LEU A 5 -10.90 6.51 1.68
N GLY A 6 -11.31 5.36 2.19
CA GLY A 6 -12.51 4.64 1.77
C GLY A 6 -13.60 4.77 2.83
N ALA A 7 -14.85 5.02 2.44
CA ALA A 7 -16.01 5.00 3.33
C ALA A 7 -17.25 4.48 2.61
N GLU A 8 -18.24 3.96 3.35
CA GLU A 8 -19.47 3.45 2.75
C GLU A 8 -20.29 4.54 2.02
N ALA A 9 -20.94 4.18 0.92
CA ALA A 9 -21.69 5.08 0.05
C ALA A 9 -22.91 5.67 0.73
N ALA A 10 -23.44 5.03 1.77
CA ALA A 10 -24.46 5.60 2.64
C ALA A 10 -23.99 6.90 3.32
N ALA A 11 -22.67 7.09 3.48
CA ALA A 11 -22.07 8.29 4.03
C ALA A 11 -21.92 9.43 3.00
N LYS A 12 -22.30 9.25 1.73
CA LYS A 12 -22.13 10.27 0.67
C LYS A 12 -22.71 11.63 1.05
N ASN A 13 -23.87 11.65 1.70
CA ASN A 13 -24.53 12.87 2.17
C ASN A 13 -23.87 13.51 3.42
N LEU A 14 -22.84 12.89 3.97
CA LEU A 14 -22.05 13.43 5.08
C LEU A 14 -20.64 13.79 4.61
N LEU A 15 -20.27 13.40 3.39
CA LEU A 15 -18.97 13.62 2.75
C LEU A 15 -19.03 14.74 1.70
N PHE A 16 -20.06 15.59 1.73
CA PHE A 16 -20.41 16.55 0.65
C PHE A 16 -19.27 17.49 0.21
N ASP A 17 -18.27 17.75 1.06
CA ASP A 17 -17.12 18.60 0.74
C ASP A 17 -15.85 17.82 0.33
N ASN A 18 -15.84 16.49 0.51
CA ASN A 18 -14.71 15.66 0.11
C ASN A 18 -14.79 15.33 -1.39
N ARG A 19 -13.70 15.61 -2.10
CA ARG A 19 -13.57 15.24 -3.51
C ARG A 19 -13.49 13.72 -3.64
N ILE A 20 -14.59 13.10 -4.05
CA ILE A 20 -14.62 11.70 -4.46
C ILE A 20 -13.74 11.57 -5.71
N ILE A 21 -12.77 10.67 -5.65
CA ILE A 21 -11.83 10.40 -6.74
C ILE A 21 -12.11 9.07 -7.44
N ASP A 22 -12.74 8.13 -6.74
CA ASP A 22 -13.07 6.81 -7.22
C ASP A 22 -14.21 6.18 -6.38
N GLN A 23 -14.78 5.08 -6.88
CA GLN A 23 -15.83 4.30 -6.24
C GLN A 23 -15.66 2.83 -6.63
N ASP A 24 -15.88 1.94 -5.67
CA ASP A 24 -16.03 0.50 -5.91
C ASP A 24 -17.26 0.00 -5.15
N ARG A 25 -18.31 -0.44 -5.86
CA ARG A 25 -19.58 -0.87 -5.26
C ARG A 25 -20.13 0.18 -4.27
N GLU A 26 -20.18 -0.18 -2.98
CA GLU A 26 -20.63 0.67 -1.88
C GLU A 26 -19.48 1.42 -1.20
N LEU A 27 -18.25 1.35 -1.70
CA LEU A 27 -17.09 2.07 -1.15
C LEU A 27 -16.80 3.33 -1.98
N LEU A 28 -16.87 4.49 -1.34
CA LEU A 28 -16.45 5.77 -1.89
C LEU A 28 -15.01 6.05 -1.50
N ILE A 29 -14.19 6.44 -2.48
CA ILE A 29 -12.76 6.71 -2.30
C ILE A 29 -12.52 8.20 -2.52
N PHE A 30 -11.89 8.85 -1.55
CA PHE A 30 -11.65 10.29 -1.55
C PHE A 30 -10.24 10.63 -1.06
N GLU A 31 -9.83 11.86 -1.35
CA GLU A 31 -8.57 12.39 -0.82
C GLU A 31 -8.71 12.62 0.70
N PRO A 32 -7.67 12.31 1.50
CA PRO A 32 -7.65 12.68 2.91
C PRO A 32 -7.79 14.21 3.03
N SER A 33 -8.86 14.69 3.65
CA SER A 33 -9.06 16.11 3.90
C SER A 33 -8.83 16.44 5.37
N THR A 34 -8.49 17.69 5.67
CA THR A 34 -8.32 18.16 7.07
C THR A 34 -9.65 18.33 7.81
N GLN A 35 -10.79 18.12 7.14
CA GLN A 35 -12.09 18.19 7.78
C GLN A 35 -12.36 16.92 8.57
N LEU A 36 -12.76 17.08 9.82
CA LEU A 36 -13.15 15.96 10.66
C LEU A 36 -14.40 15.31 10.10
N LEU A 37 -14.27 14.04 9.75
CA LEU A 37 -15.42 13.23 9.39
C LEU A 37 -16.30 13.00 10.63
N PRO A 38 -17.62 12.96 10.48
CA PRO A 38 -18.53 12.53 11.54
C PRO A 38 -18.08 11.20 12.14
N ALA A 39 -18.02 11.11 13.47
CA ALA A 39 -17.52 9.93 14.19
C ALA A 39 -18.31 8.63 13.94
N ASN A 40 -19.49 8.73 13.31
CA ASN A 40 -20.33 7.60 12.93
C ASN A 40 -20.01 7.06 11.53
N ILE A 41 -19.00 7.60 10.84
CA ILE A 41 -18.53 7.09 9.55
C ILE A 41 -17.27 6.28 9.80
N GLU A 42 -17.35 4.99 9.52
CA GLU A 42 -16.17 4.14 9.48
C GLU A 42 -15.38 4.45 8.20
N THR A 43 -14.07 4.59 8.35
CA THR A 43 -13.17 4.89 7.24
C THR A 43 -11.98 3.97 7.23
N TYR A 44 -11.59 3.57 6.03
CA TYR A 44 -10.40 2.77 5.79
C TYR A 44 -9.29 3.64 5.20
N SER A 45 -8.09 3.55 5.76
CA SER A 45 -6.90 4.13 5.15
C SER A 45 -6.44 3.26 4.00
N LEU A 46 -6.38 3.83 2.80
CA LEU A 46 -6.05 3.14 1.56
C LEU A 46 -4.77 3.70 0.94
N LEU A 47 -3.99 2.83 0.31
CA LEU A 47 -2.83 3.20 -0.52
C LEU A 47 -3.17 2.94 -1.98
N GLU A 48 -3.32 4.02 -2.76
CA GLU A 48 -3.42 3.93 -4.22
C GLU A 48 -2.03 3.65 -4.81
N LEU A 49 -1.92 2.55 -5.54
CA LEU A 49 -0.69 2.15 -6.23
C LEU A 49 -0.67 2.68 -7.66
N ASN A 50 0.51 3.11 -8.13
CA ASN A 50 0.66 3.64 -9.49
C ASN A 50 1.34 2.59 -10.40
N ASN A 51 0.61 2.07 -11.38
CA ASN A 51 1.08 1.02 -12.30
C ASN A 51 1.77 -0.15 -11.58
N PRO A 52 1.12 -0.79 -10.59
CA PRO A 52 1.75 -1.85 -9.83
C PRO A 52 1.88 -3.15 -10.62
N GLU A 53 2.91 -3.92 -10.30
CA GLU A 53 2.96 -5.35 -10.56
C GLU A 53 2.34 -6.06 -9.35
N LEU A 54 1.21 -6.74 -9.55
CA LEU A 54 0.44 -7.42 -8.52
C LEU A 54 0.77 -8.90 -8.48
N THR A 55 0.77 -9.48 -7.29
CA THR A 55 0.92 -10.93 -7.10
C THR A 55 -0.44 -11.55 -6.77
N ASP A 56 -0.48 -12.88 -6.65
CA ASP A 56 -1.68 -13.62 -6.26
C ASP A 56 -2.15 -13.27 -4.84
N LEU A 57 -1.28 -12.73 -3.98
CA LEU A 57 -1.62 -12.30 -2.62
C LEU A 57 -2.40 -10.98 -2.60
N PHE A 58 -2.37 -10.19 -3.68
CA PHE A 58 -2.96 -8.84 -3.71
C PHE A 58 -4.41 -8.79 -3.21
N GLY A 59 -5.24 -9.77 -3.61
CA GLY A 59 -6.66 -9.79 -3.29
C GLY A 59 -7.00 -9.92 -1.80
N ASP A 60 -6.04 -10.39 -0.99
CA ASP A 60 -6.23 -10.52 0.46
C ASP A 60 -5.95 -9.20 1.21
N TYR A 61 -5.24 -8.26 0.56
CA TYR A 61 -4.77 -7.02 1.16
C TYR A 61 -5.29 -5.76 0.46
N GLY A 62 -6.05 -5.93 -0.62
CA GLY A 62 -6.43 -4.85 -1.49
C GLY A 62 -7.49 -5.23 -2.50
N PHE A 63 -7.81 -4.29 -3.37
CA PHE A 63 -8.81 -4.47 -4.42
C PHE A 63 -8.50 -3.59 -5.63
N ILE A 64 -9.05 -4.00 -6.77
CA ILE A 64 -9.09 -3.19 -7.99
C ILE A 64 -10.49 -2.58 -8.07
N SER A 65 -10.57 -1.26 -8.14
CA SER A 65 -11.85 -0.57 -8.31
C SER A 65 -12.45 -0.80 -9.70
N GLU A 66 -13.72 -0.46 -9.86
CA GLU A 66 -14.39 -0.46 -11.17
C GLU A 66 -13.69 0.42 -12.23
N GLN A 67 -12.91 1.43 -11.80
CA GLN A 67 -12.09 2.26 -12.70
C GLN A 67 -10.71 1.66 -13.03
N GLY A 68 -10.41 0.47 -12.52
CA GLY A 68 -9.14 -0.22 -12.75
C GLY A 68 -7.98 0.30 -11.89
N ARG A 69 -8.26 1.03 -10.81
CA ARG A 69 -7.22 1.53 -9.89
C ARG A 69 -6.99 0.52 -8.77
N ALA A 70 -5.73 0.36 -8.37
CA ALA A 70 -5.34 -0.60 -7.35
C ALA A 70 -5.17 0.07 -5.98
N TYR A 71 -5.81 -0.50 -4.97
CA TYR A 71 -5.77 -0.01 -3.60
C TYR A 71 -5.34 -1.12 -2.64
N LEU A 72 -4.47 -0.79 -1.68
CA LEU A 72 -4.14 -1.63 -0.52
C LEU A 72 -4.73 -1.04 0.76
N TYR A 73 -5.15 -1.89 1.69
CA TYR A 73 -5.50 -1.47 3.05
C TYR A 73 -4.23 -1.12 3.82
N GLN A 74 -4.01 0.17 4.08
CA GLN A 74 -2.77 0.72 4.63
C GLN A 74 -2.33 0.02 5.93
N GLU A 75 -3.29 -0.30 6.81
CA GLU A 75 -3.01 -0.86 8.13
C GLU A 75 -2.49 -2.31 8.08
N THR A 76 -2.72 -3.01 6.97
CA THR A 76 -2.40 -4.44 6.80
C THR A 76 -1.05 -4.67 6.13
N VAL A 77 -0.47 -3.64 5.51
CA VAL A 77 0.74 -3.76 4.70
C VAL A 77 1.91 -2.97 5.27
N ILE A 78 3.11 -3.38 4.91
CA ILE A 78 4.35 -2.63 5.06
C ILE A 78 4.95 -2.37 3.69
N ALA A 79 5.49 -1.18 3.50
CA ALA A 79 6.18 -0.79 2.28
C ALA A 79 7.68 -0.61 2.57
N PHE A 80 8.53 -1.09 1.67
CA PHE A 80 9.97 -0.88 1.76
C PHE A 80 10.62 -0.78 0.38
N ALA A 81 11.81 -0.17 0.34
CA ALA A 81 12.68 -0.15 -0.83
C ALA A 81 14.08 -0.63 -0.45
N VAL A 82 14.76 -1.28 -1.39
CA VAL A 82 16.20 -1.56 -1.27
C VAL A 82 16.94 -0.35 -1.81
N VAL A 83 17.82 0.24 -0.99
CA VAL A 83 18.46 1.52 -1.31
C VAL A 83 19.97 1.40 -1.58
N ASP A 84 20.60 0.32 -1.12
CA ASP A 84 22.04 0.07 -1.31
C ASP A 84 22.37 -1.42 -1.00
N GLY A 85 23.50 -1.91 -1.52
CA GLY A 85 23.95 -3.31 -1.41
C GLY A 85 24.62 -3.83 -2.69
N ASP A 86 25.32 -4.97 -2.61
CA ASP A 86 25.84 -5.64 -3.82
C ASP A 86 24.69 -6.17 -4.68
N ALA A 87 24.82 -6.07 -6.00
CA ALA A 87 23.76 -6.48 -6.93
C ALA A 87 23.36 -7.96 -6.74
N THR A 88 24.35 -8.83 -6.50
CA THR A 88 24.10 -10.27 -6.29
C THR A 88 23.33 -10.49 -4.99
N GLU A 89 23.69 -9.76 -3.93
CA GLU A 89 23.05 -9.87 -2.63
C GLU A 89 21.62 -9.31 -2.65
N ILE A 90 21.40 -8.21 -3.37
CA ILE A 90 20.07 -7.65 -3.64
C ILE A 90 19.20 -8.69 -4.36
N ASP A 91 19.70 -9.29 -5.44
CA ASP A 91 18.94 -10.30 -6.20
C ASP A 91 18.58 -11.50 -5.31
N MET A 92 19.52 -11.96 -4.48
CA MET A 92 19.28 -13.08 -3.57
C MET A 92 18.30 -12.74 -2.45
N ALA A 93 18.34 -11.52 -1.90
CA ALA A 93 17.37 -11.06 -0.91
C ALA A 93 15.97 -10.92 -1.51
N LEU A 94 15.85 -10.39 -2.73
CA LEU A 94 14.57 -10.26 -3.42
C LEU A 94 13.94 -11.62 -3.71
N LEU A 95 14.74 -12.64 -4.04
CA LEU A 95 14.27 -14.01 -4.19
C LEU A 95 13.66 -14.57 -2.88
N GLN A 96 14.20 -14.20 -1.71
CA GLN A 96 13.61 -14.58 -0.43
C GLN A 96 12.27 -13.87 -0.15
N TYR A 97 12.07 -12.66 -0.67
CA TYR A 97 10.84 -11.92 -0.47
C TYR A 97 9.71 -12.32 -1.42
N GLU A 98 10.04 -12.90 -2.59
CA GLU A 98 9.10 -13.15 -3.68
C GLU A 98 7.82 -13.87 -3.24
N GLU A 99 7.93 -14.88 -2.37
CA GLU A 99 6.79 -15.65 -1.85
C GLU A 99 5.81 -14.84 -1.00
N TYR A 100 6.24 -13.69 -0.48
CA TYR A 100 5.49 -12.87 0.47
C TYR A 100 5.09 -11.50 -0.11
N LEU A 101 5.53 -11.20 -1.33
CA LEU A 101 5.20 -9.94 -1.98
C LEU A 101 3.71 -9.89 -2.31
N ILE A 102 3.06 -8.80 -1.94
CA ILE A 102 1.67 -8.47 -2.28
C ILE A 102 1.64 -7.72 -3.62
N ALA A 103 2.55 -6.75 -3.76
CA ALA A 103 2.70 -5.93 -4.94
C ALA A 103 4.07 -5.29 -4.95
N LYS A 104 4.45 -4.73 -6.10
CA LYS A 104 5.51 -3.74 -6.21
C LYS A 104 5.11 -2.63 -7.17
N GLU A 105 5.56 -1.41 -6.90
CA GLU A 105 5.37 -0.28 -7.81
C GLU A 105 6.71 0.39 -8.12
N HIS A 106 6.82 0.96 -9.31
CA HIS A 106 8.02 1.68 -9.73
C HIS A 106 7.76 3.18 -9.65
N CYS A 107 8.49 3.88 -8.79
CA CYS A 107 8.34 5.31 -8.55
C CYS A 107 9.69 6.01 -8.62
N ASN A 108 9.85 6.99 -9.51
CA ASN A 108 11.06 7.85 -9.58
C ASN A 108 12.40 7.07 -9.55
N ASN A 109 12.48 5.97 -10.30
CA ASN A 109 13.67 5.11 -10.39
C ASN A 109 13.97 4.27 -9.13
N GLU A 110 12.99 4.11 -8.24
CA GLU A 110 13.02 3.22 -7.07
C GLU A 110 11.85 2.23 -7.17
N THR A 111 12.10 0.97 -6.80
CA THR A 111 11.06 -0.04 -6.65
C THR A 111 10.60 -0.08 -5.20
N ILE A 112 9.31 0.12 -4.97
CA ILE A 112 8.68 -0.01 -3.66
C ILE A 112 7.98 -1.37 -3.62
N TYR A 113 8.31 -2.16 -2.62
CA TYR A 113 7.77 -3.49 -2.36
C TYR A 113 6.75 -3.43 -1.23
N PHE A 114 5.66 -4.17 -1.38
CA PHE A 114 4.60 -4.27 -0.37
C PHE A 114 4.50 -5.72 0.12
N MET A 115 4.45 -5.90 1.43
CA MET A 115 4.28 -7.18 2.12
C MET A 115 3.30 -7.02 3.28
N ASP A 116 2.83 -8.13 3.86
CA ASP A 116 2.05 -8.09 5.10
C ASP A 116 2.87 -7.43 6.21
N LYS A 117 2.25 -6.53 6.98
CA LYS A 117 2.90 -5.77 8.05
C LYS A 117 3.53 -6.67 9.12
N THR A 118 2.99 -7.86 9.35
CA THR A 118 3.54 -8.84 10.29
C THR A 118 4.90 -9.39 9.87
N TYR A 119 5.28 -9.28 8.59
CA TYR A 119 6.58 -9.70 8.06
C TYR A 119 7.70 -8.67 8.21
N GLU A 120 7.50 -7.55 8.92
CA GLU A 120 8.57 -6.57 9.17
C GLU A 120 9.85 -7.22 9.74
N GLY A 121 9.68 -8.20 10.64
CA GLY A 121 10.80 -8.95 11.21
C GLY A 121 11.54 -9.81 10.19
N LEU A 122 10.85 -10.37 9.19
CA LEU A 122 11.45 -11.12 8.08
C LEU A 122 12.26 -10.19 7.18
N ILE A 123 11.66 -9.07 6.77
CA ILE A 123 12.29 -8.03 5.95
C ILE A 123 13.63 -7.59 6.56
N LYS A 124 13.64 -7.28 7.86
CA LYS A 124 14.87 -6.87 8.56
C LYS A 124 15.92 -8.00 8.64
N LYS A 125 15.49 -9.24 8.84
CA LYS A 125 16.40 -10.40 8.94
C LYS A 125 17.05 -10.74 7.61
N VAL A 126 16.27 -10.76 6.53
CA VAL A 126 16.78 -11.03 5.18
C VAL A 126 17.72 -9.91 4.77
N ALA A 127 17.35 -8.64 4.99
CA ALA A 127 18.23 -7.52 4.70
C ALA A 127 19.61 -7.64 5.39
N ALA A 128 19.61 -8.00 6.67
CA ALA A 128 20.85 -8.22 7.42
C ALA A 128 21.63 -9.48 6.97
N ALA A 129 20.96 -10.54 6.52
CA ALA A 129 21.60 -11.77 6.08
C ALA A 129 22.36 -11.62 4.75
N TYR A 130 21.89 -10.71 3.89
CA TYR A 130 22.48 -10.39 2.60
C TYR A 130 23.19 -9.03 2.59
N ASP A 131 23.48 -8.43 3.75
CA ASP A 131 24.18 -7.12 3.84
C ASP A 131 23.61 -6.00 2.94
N ILE A 132 22.28 -5.99 2.75
CA ILE A 132 21.59 -4.95 1.98
C ILE A 132 20.98 -3.88 2.89
N ASN A 133 20.97 -2.65 2.40
CA ASN A 133 20.31 -1.54 3.06
C ASN A 133 18.89 -1.37 2.53
N ILE A 134 17.94 -1.31 3.45
CA ILE A 134 16.52 -1.08 3.14
C ILE A 134 16.01 0.18 3.81
N ARG A 135 15.02 0.80 3.16
CA ARG A 135 14.23 1.88 3.72
C ARG A 135 12.80 1.41 3.88
N ILE A 136 12.34 1.29 5.12
CA ILE A 136 10.93 1.04 5.43
C ILE A 136 10.20 2.39 5.43
N PHE A 137 9.08 2.47 4.72
CA PHE A 137 8.27 3.67 4.65
C PHE A 137 7.32 3.72 5.85
N ASP A 138 7.23 4.90 6.46
CA ASP A 138 6.23 5.20 7.47
C ASP A 138 4.90 5.49 6.76
N LEU A 139 4.01 4.50 6.77
CA LEU A 139 2.71 4.60 6.12
C LEU A 139 1.70 5.36 6.96
N ASP A 140 1.97 5.68 8.22
CA ASP A 140 1.02 6.36 9.11
C ASP A 140 1.18 7.89 9.09
N LYS A 141 2.30 8.41 8.56
CA LYS A 141 2.59 9.86 8.47
C LYS A 141 2.05 10.58 7.24
#